data_AF-X6LCM3-F1
#
_entry.id   AF-X6LCM3-F1
#
_cell.length_a   1.000
_cell.length_b   1.000
_cell.length_c   1.000
_cell.angle_alpha   90.00
_cell.angle_beta   90.00
_cell.angle_gamma   90.00
#
_symmetry.space_group_name_H-M   'P 1'
#
loop_
_entity.id
_entity.type
_entity.pdbx_description
1 polymer ?
#
loop_
_entity_poly.entity_id
_entity_poly.type
_entity_poly.pdbx_seq_one_letter_code
_entity_poly.pdbx_strand_id
1 'polypeptide(L)'
;MLCYCKFKTKKKEETKINTDQNKIEMITTSILKALLKNRDNRKYWIELLEKSDKMTSDSMFGKFLENSFKNWLGGSEEKSSYEDNNTFPSKVIELLSSSAFHNAKLYHSCWMEIAGERHTELHLDNKIWTRSDIEAIDTYAKQDMQLWEKLFRYMDNIPQKMELNTKEMETTNDKLCQNFEYCFRCSIWFQHKSPMKSQLLSLLGHMCTNLARDKKLFSVKLCKFLRNNLQRIHGLLVSPSTELKQSVASLDQMVQEYDQFSKLIDKFDQIRCKGYLIDQDLSTTLKTLAEERHTWEYQSFVQIKQQYAQDLQILAHMEYSMGIVLSLQSSFVFGEIWSKCNDKCKASSLLSEAKKPFSIFSQAFEESKRVWDNYGK
;
A
#
# COMPACT_ATOMS: atom_id res chain seq x y z
N MET A 1 24.94 29.42 -80.86
CA MET A 1 23.64 29.37 -80.17
C MET A 1 23.38 27.94 -79.72
N LEU A 2 23.78 27.55 -78.50
CA LEU A 2 23.45 26.28 -77.81
C LEU A 2 24.28 26.20 -76.52
N CYS A 3 23.83 26.82 -75.42
CA CYS A 3 24.33 26.50 -74.06
C CYS A 3 23.55 27.20 -72.92
N TYR A 4 22.22 27.34 -73.02
CA TYR A 4 21.41 27.94 -71.93
C TYR A 4 20.17 27.13 -71.49
N CYS A 5 19.94 25.93 -72.05
CA CYS A 5 18.79 25.08 -71.67
C CYS A 5 19.10 23.98 -70.65
N LYS A 6 20.36 23.70 -70.28
CA LYS A 6 20.69 22.61 -69.33
C LYS A 6 20.74 23.02 -67.84
N PHE A 7 20.93 24.30 -67.53
CA PHE A 7 21.01 24.77 -66.13
C PHE A 7 19.63 25.09 -65.51
N LYS A 8 18.65 25.51 -66.32
CA LYS A 8 17.28 25.78 -65.83
C LYS A 8 16.48 24.49 -65.58
N THR A 9 16.73 23.41 -66.32
CA THR A 9 16.09 22.10 -66.11
C THR A 9 16.62 21.42 -64.85
N LYS A 10 17.93 21.40 -64.63
CA LYS A 10 18.54 20.78 -63.44
C LYS A 10 18.07 21.42 -62.12
N LYS A 11 18.01 22.76 -62.07
CA LYS A 11 17.51 23.49 -60.89
C LYS A 11 16.00 23.29 -60.68
N LYS A 12 15.20 23.19 -61.76
CA LYS A 12 13.76 22.86 -61.67
C LYS A 12 13.52 21.41 -61.27
N GLU A 13 14.32 20.46 -61.74
CA GLU A 13 14.27 19.06 -61.34
C GLU A 13 14.68 18.89 -59.88
N GLU A 14 15.78 19.50 -59.43
CA GLU A 14 16.19 19.49 -58.02
C GLU A 14 15.12 20.11 -57.10
N THR A 15 14.49 21.22 -57.52
CA THR A 15 13.40 21.85 -56.75
C THR A 15 12.13 20.99 -56.75
N LYS A 16 11.81 20.33 -57.86
CA LYS A 16 10.63 19.44 -57.99
C LYS A 16 10.83 18.13 -57.21
N ILE A 17 12.01 17.53 -57.27
CA ILE A 17 12.41 16.36 -56.48
C ILE A 17 12.34 16.68 -54.99
N ASN A 18 12.86 17.84 -54.54
CA ASN A 18 12.73 18.28 -53.14
C ASN A 18 11.26 18.51 -52.72
N THR A 19 10.42 19.04 -53.62
CA THR A 19 8.99 19.27 -53.33
C THR A 19 8.21 17.96 -53.24
N ASP A 20 8.51 16.99 -54.08
CA ASP A 20 7.85 15.69 -54.09
C ASP A 20 8.32 14.83 -52.90
N GLN A 21 9.59 14.95 -52.50
CA GLN A 21 10.12 14.31 -51.29
C GLN A 21 9.44 14.87 -50.03
N ASN A 22 9.37 16.20 -49.85
CA ASN A 22 8.67 16.82 -48.72
C ASN A 22 7.20 16.39 -48.60
N LYS A 23 6.51 16.18 -49.73
CA LYS A 23 5.12 15.67 -49.74
C LYS A 23 5.05 14.22 -49.28
N ILE A 24 5.97 13.36 -49.73
CA ILE A 24 6.05 11.95 -49.31
C ILE A 24 6.32 11.88 -47.80
N GLU A 25 7.23 12.69 -47.27
CA GLU A 25 7.52 12.77 -45.84
C GLU A 25 6.27 13.18 -45.03
N MET A 26 5.57 14.23 -45.48
CA MET A 26 4.35 14.72 -44.85
C MET A 26 3.23 13.67 -44.85
N ILE A 27 3.01 13.00 -45.99
CA ILE A 27 1.98 11.95 -46.13
C ILE A 27 2.34 10.75 -45.26
N THR A 28 3.59 10.28 -45.31
CA THR A 28 4.07 9.14 -44.50
C THR A 28 3.87 9.41 -43.01
N THR A 29 4.29 10.58 -42.55
CA THR A 29 4.10 11.01 -41.15
C THR A 29 2.62 11.05 -40.78
N SER A 30 1.76 11.57 -41.66
CA SER A 30 0.32 11.66 -41.42
C SER A 30 -0.35 10.29 -41.32
N ILE A 31 0.05 9.34 -42.18
CA ILE A 31 -0.43 7.95 -42.15
C ILE A 31 0.00 7.26 -40.86
N LEU A 32 1.29 7.35 -40.49
CA LEU A 32 1.80 6.73 -39.27
C LEU A 32 1.08 7.28 -38.02
N LYS A 33 0.86 8.60 -37.95
CA LYS A 33 0.05 9.22 -36.88
C LYS A 33 -1.39 8.71 -36.87
N ALA A 34 -2.03 8.58 -38.04
CA ALA A 34 -3.39 8.07 -38.13
C ALA A 34 -3.51 6.61 -37.66
N LEU A 35 -2.49 5.78 -37.94
CA LEU A 35 -2.44 4.41 -37.46
C LEU A 35 -2.26 4.30 -35.94
N LEU A 36 -1.59 5.27 -35.33
CA LEU A 36 -1.37 5.30 -33.87
C LEU A 36 -2.58 5.78 -33.06
N LYS A 37 -3.57 6.38 -33.73
CA LYS A 37 -4.70 7.10 -33.11
C LYS A 37 -5.57 6.26 -32.15
N ASN A 38 -5.73 4.96 -32.41
CA ASN A 38 -6.51 4.07 -31.56
C ASN A 38 -5.99 2.64 -31.63
N ARG A 39 -6.41 1.81 -30.67
CA ARG A 39 -5.95 0.41 -30.54
C ARG A 39 -6.25 -0.44 -31.79
N ASP A 40 -7.41 -0.24 -32.42
CA ASP A 40 -7.79 -1.00 -33.62
C ASP A 40 -6.90 -0.70 -34.82
N ASN A 41 -6.43 0.55 -34.94
CA ASN A 41 -5.51 0.95 -35.98
C ASN A 41 -4.06 0.57 -35.65
N ARG A 42 -3.69 0.60 -34.37
CA ARG A 42 -2.32 0.32 -33.92
C ARG A 42 -1.88 -1.11 -34.24
N LYS A 43 -2.79 -2.08 -34.31
CA LYS A 43 -2.46 -3.44 -34.77
C LYS A 43 -1.79 -3.43 -36.15
N TYR A 44 -2.29 -2.63 -37.08
CA TYR A 44 -1.72 -2.50 -38.43
C TYR A 44 -0.37 -1.78 -38.38
N TRP A 45 -0.22 -0.78 -37.52
CA TRP A 45 1.07 -0.14 -37.29
C TRP A 45 2.12 -1.12 -36.75
N ILE A 46 1.74 -2.00 -35.81
CA ILE A 46 2.65 -3.04 -35.28
C ILE A 46 3.01 -4.05 -36.37
N GLU A 47 2.08 -4.43 -37.26
CA GLU A 47 2.39 -5.27 -38.42
C GLU A 47 3.39 -4.61 -39.40
N LEU A 48 3.36 -3.28 -39.54
CA LEU A 48 4.35 -2.57 -40.35
C LEU A 48 5.77 -2.70 -39.77
N LEU A 49 5.92 -2.76 -38.44
CA LEU A 49 7.23 -2.95 -37.81
C LEU A 49 7.86 -4.28 -38.26
N GLU A 50 7.08 -5.36 -38.27
CA GLU A 50 7.52 -6.69 -38.72
C GLU A 50 7.91 -6.71 -40.21
N LYS A 51 7.10 -6.06 -41.06
CA LYS A 51 7.22 -6.16 -42.52
C LYS A 51 8.03 -5.02 -43.13
N SER A 52 8.65 -4.17 -42.32
CA SER A 52 9.35 -2.95 -42.75
C SER A 52 10.34 -3.20 -43.89
N ASP A 53 11.19 -4.21 -43.78
CA ASP A 53 12.20 -4.57 -44.80
C ASP A 53 11.60 -5.21 -46.07
N LYS A 54 10.38 -5.75 -46.00
CA LYS A 54 9.70 -6.41 -47.12
C LYS A 54 8.84 -5.45 -47.94
N MET A 55 8.43 -4.33 -47.34
CA MET A 55 7.55 -3.36 -47.98
C MET A 55 8.28 -2.40 -48.90
N THR A 56 9.52 -2.03 -48.57
CA THR A 56 10.30 -1.12 -49.38
C THR A 56 11.79 -1.23 -49.05
N SER A 57 12.65 -1.06 -50.05
CA SER A 57 14.10 -0.87 -49.86
C SER A 57 14.46 0.58 -49.51
N ASP A 58 13.46 1.46 -49.37
CA ASP A 58 13.65 2.86 -49.05
C ASP A 58 14.06 3.08 -47.58
N SER A 59 15.32 3.46 -47.40
CA SER A 59 15.90 3.83 -46.11
C SER A 59 15.16 4.98 -45.40
N MET A 60 14.45 5.84 -46.14
CA MET A 60 13.70 6.96 -45.59
C MET A 60 12.43 6.50 -44.88
N PHE A 61 11.69 5.55 -45.46
CA PHE A 61 10.52 4.95 -44.81
C PHE A 61 10.89 4.24 -43.50
N GLY A 62 11.98 3.48 -43.49
CA GLY A 62 12.50 2.82 -42.29
C GLY A 62 12.78 3.82 -41.15
N LYS A 63 13.43 4.96 -41.48
CA LYS A 63 13.68 6.04 -40.50
C LYS A 63 12.39 6.68 -39.98
N PHE A 64 11.39 6.90 -40.84
CA PHE A 64 10.10 7.44 -40.39
C PHE A 64 9.38 6.48 -39.46
N LEU A 65 9.43 5.19 -39.75
CA LEU A 65 8.81 4.16 -38.92
C LEU A 65 9.52 4.01 -37.58
N GLU A 66 10.86 4.02 -37.56
CA GLU A 66 11.67 4.02 -36.33
C GLU A 66 11.39 5.26 -35.46
N ASN A 67 11.36 6.45 -36.06
CA ASN A 67 11.04 7.69 -35.35
C ASN A 67 9.60 7.66 -34.83
N SER A 68 8.65 7.12 -35.60
CA SER A 68 7.27 6.93 -35.16
C SER A 68 7.20 6.00 -33.96
N PHE A 69 8.00 4.93 -33.93
CA PHE A 69 8.07 3.98 -32.82
C PHE A 69 8.62 4.64 -31.56
N LYS A 70 9.77 5.30 -31.67
CA LYS A 70 10.42 6.03 -30.57
C LYS A 70 9.50 7.09 -29.98
N ASN A 71 8.89 7.91 -30.82
CA ASN A 71 8.03 9.01 -30.38
C ASN A 71 6.74 8.51 -29.72
N TRP A 72 6.14 7.43 -30.22
CA TRP A 72 4.91 6.90 -29.62
C TRP A 72 5.16 6.22 -28.27
N LEU A 73 6.20 5.39 -28.18
CA LEU A 73 6.52 4.66 -26.94
C LEU A 73 7.15 5.58 -25.89
N GLY A 74 8.08 6.45 -26.30
CA GLY A 74 8.80 7.38 -25.42
C GLY A 74 8.07 8.70 -25.16
N GLY A 75 7.06 9.04 -25.96
CA GLY A 75 6.31 10.29 -25.82
C GLY A 75 5.50 10.36 -24.52
N SER A 76 5.39 11.57 -23.99
CA SER A 76 4.47 11.88 -22.89
C SER A 76 3.02 11.65 -23.32
N GLU A 77 2.21 11.16 -22.40
CA GLU A 77 0.79 10.90 -22.63
C GLU A 77 0.05 12.22 -22.81
N GLU A 78 -0.37 12.54 -24.03
CA GLU A 78 -1.27 13.66 -24.26
C GLU A 78 -2.62 13.34 -23.62
N LYS A 79 -3.07 14.19 -22.70
CA LYS A 79 -4.39 14.08 -22.07
C LYS A 79 -5.49 14.39 -23.09
N SER A 80 -5.74 13.48 -24.02
CA SER A 80 -6.93 13.54 -24.87
C SER A 80 -8.03 12.69 -24.25
N SER A 81 -9.22 13.26 -24.11
CA SER A 81 -10.41 12.60 -23.53
C SER A 81 -10.99 11.49 -24.42
N TYR A 82 -10.27 11.09 -25.48
CA TYR A 82 -10.74 10.18 -26.54
C TYR A 82 -9.78 9.00 -26.78
N GLU A 83 -8.65 8.93 -26.08
CA GLU A 83 -7.67 7.85 -26.24
C GLU A 83 -7.70 6.92 -25.03
N ASP A 84 -8.63 5.95 -25.05
CA ASP A 84 -8.59 4.82 -24.12
C ASP A 84 -7.24 4.08 -24.28
N ASN A 85 -6.56 3.85 -23.16
CA ASN A 85 -5.34 3.02 -23.06
C ASN A 85 -4.13 3.52 -23.87
N ASN A 86 -3.74 4.78 -23.70
CA ASN A 86 -2.48 5.31 -24.23
C ASN A 86 -1.40 5.51 -23.15
N THR A 87 -1.55 4.87 -21.99
CA THR A 87 -0.53 4.91 -20.93
C THR A 87 0.69 4.08 -21.30
N PHE A 88 1.85 4.43 -20.77
CA PHE A 88 3.09 3.70 -21.01
C PHE A 88 3.00 2.19 -20.70
N PRO A 89 2.47 1.75 -19.54
CA PRO A 89 2.23 0.33 -19.27
C PRO A 89 1.36 -0.35 -20.33
N SER A 90 0.25 0.28 -20.73
CA SER A 90 -0.65 -0.29 -21.73
C SER A 90 0.02 -0.41 -23.11
N LYS A 91 0.82 0.58 -23.52
CA LYS A 91 1.63 0.52 -24.76
C LYS A 91 2.60 -0.66 -24.73
N VAL A 92 3.29 -0.86 -23.61
CA VAL A 92 4.24 -1.96 -23.41
C VAL A 92 3.53 -3.31 -23.54
N ILE A 93 2.40 -3.48 -22.86
CA ILE A 93 1.63 -4.74 -22.94
C ILE A 93 1.04 -4.95 -24.34
N GLU A 94 0.54 -3.92 -25.00
CA GLU A 94 0.02 -3.99 -26.37
C GLU A 94 1.09 -4.52 -27.34
N LEU A 95 2.32 -4.00 -27.25
CA LEU A 95 3.45 -4.48 -28.04
C LEU A 95 3.80 -5.93 -27.71
N LEU A 96 4.01 -6.26 -26.43
CA LEU A 96 4.42 -7.62 -26.02
C LEU A 96 3.34 -8.67 -26.18
N SER A 97 2.08 -8.28 -26.34
CA SER A 97 0.99 -9.21 -26.65
C SER A 97 0.85 -9.49 -28.15
N SER A 98 1.58 -8.76 -29.00
CA SER A 98 1.51 -8.89 -30.46
C SER A 98 2.57 -9.84 -31.00
N SER A 99 2.13 -10.89 -31.71
CA SER A 99 3.03 -11.79 -32.43
C SER A 99 3.85 -11.07 -33.50
N ALA A 100 3.28 -10.05 -34.15
CA ALA A 100 4.00 -9.25 -35.14
C ALA A 100 5.18 -8.50 -34.50
N PHE A 101 5.00 -7.94 -33.30
CA PHE A 101 6.09 -7.27 -32.60
C PHE A 101 7.21 -8.24 -32.19
N HIS A 102 6.88 -9.46 -31.78
CA HIS A 102 7.90 -10.50 -31.51
C HIS A 102 8.75 -10.83 -32.74
N ASN A 103 8.20 -10.68 -33.95
CA ASN A 103 8.94 -10.86 -35.20
C ASN A 103 9.71 -9.60 -35.64
N ALA A 104 9.35 -8.42 -35.13
CA ALA A 104 9.96 -7.12 -35.44
C ALA A 104 11.28 -6.86 -34.70
N LYS A 105 12.27 -7.76 -34.86
CA LYS A 105 13.54 -7.78 -34.09
C LYS A 105 14.33 -6.47 -34.11
N LEU A 106 14.27 -5.71 -35.21
CA LEU A 106 14.96 -4.42 -35.35
C LEU A 106 14.56 -3.39 -34.28
N TYR A 107 13.35 -3.51 -33.73
CA TYR A 107 12.79 -2.55 -32.77
C TYR A 107 12.97 -2.98 -31.31
N HIS A 108 13.46 -4.21 -31.05
CA HIS A 108 13.58 -4.75 -29.69
C HIS A 108 14.60 -3.99 -28.84
N SER A 109 15.73 -3.57 -29.43
CA SER A 109 16.75 -2.77 -28.72
C SER A 109 16.18 -1.43 -28.25
N CYS A 110 15.50 -0.73 -29.16
CA CYS A 110 14.84 0.54 -28.87
C CYS A 110 13.74 0.38 -27.81
N TRP A 111 12.96 -0.71 -27.87
CA TRP A 111 11.96 -1.01 -26.85
C TRP A 111 12.60 -1.20 -25.47
N MET A 112 13.70 -1.98 -25.39
CA MET A 112 14.41 -2.23 -24.12
C MET A 112 15.00 -0.95 -23.54
N GLU A 113 15.56 -0.08 -24.38
CA GLU A 113 16.08 1.22 -23.98
C GLU A 113 15.00 2.08 -23.33
N ILE A 114 13.88 2.30 -24.04
CA ILE A 114 12.77 3.13 -23.53
C ILE A 114 12.12 2.50 -22.28
N ALA A 115 11.94 1.17 -22.26
CA ALA A 115 11.44 0.45 -21.09
C ALA A 115 12.36 0.58 -19.86
N GLY A 116 13.67 0.58 -20.08
CA GLY A 116 14.65 0.80 -19.02
C GLY A 116 14.65 2.24 -18.50
N GLU A 117 14.59 3.23 -19.38
CA GLU A 117 14.53 4.65 -19.00
C GLU A 117 13.28 4.98 -18.19
N ARG A 118 12.14 4.37 -18.56
CA ARG A 118 10.84 4.60 -17.94
C ARG A 118 10.41 3.47 -16.97
N HIS A 119 11.35 2.68 -16.45
CA HIS A 119 11.04 1.50 -15.62
C HIS A 119 10.21 1.81 -14.37
N THR A 120 10.33 3.02 -13.80
CA THR A 120 9.53 3.43 -12.62
C THR A 120 8.03 3.47 -12.89
N GLU A 121 7.65 3.71 -14.14
CA GLU A 121 6.26 3.67 -14.60
C GLU A 121 5.77 2.22 -14.83
N LEU A 122 6.64 1.22 -14.65
CA LEU A 122 6.31 -0.21 -14.77
C LEU A 122 6.28 -0.92 -13.41
N HIS A 123 6.57 -0.21 -12.31
CA HIS A 123 6.50 -0.75 -10.96
C HIS A 123 5.14 -1.40 -10.64
N LEU A 124 5.10 -2.40 -9.75
CA LEU A 124 3.93 -3.25 -9.46
C LEU A 124 2.73 -2.55 -8.79
N ASP A 125 2.69 -1.22 -8.76
CA ASP A 125 1.62 -0.47 -8.09
C ASP A 125 0.30 -0.57 -8.88
N ASN A 126 -0.80 -0.93 -8.20
CA ASN A 126 -2.14 -0.97 -8.82
C ASN A 126 -2.66 0.42 -9.23
N LYS A 127 -1.99 1.53 -8.85
CA LYS A 127 -2.24 2.86 -9.43
C LYS A 127 -1.75 2.97 -10.88
N ILE A 128 -0.77 2.15 -11.26
CA ILE A 128 -0.18 2.06 -12.59
C ILE A 128 -0.92 1.01 -13.41
N TRP A 129 -1.14 -0.16 -12.82
CA TRP A 129 -1.66 -1.33 -13.52
C TRP A 129 -3.14 -1.57 -13.24
N THR A 130 -3.91 -1.77 -14.32
CA THR A 130 -5.30 -2.21 -14.19
C THR A 130 -5.40 -3.72 -14.14
N ARG A 131 -6.54 -4.24 -13.68
CA ARG A 131 -6.84 -5.67 -13.72
C ARG A 131 -6.78 -6.22 -15.15
N SER A 132 -7.27 -5.48 -16.14
CA SER A 132 -7.22 -5.88 -17.55
C SER A 132 -5.80 -5.98 -18.08
N ASP A 133 -4.88 -5.10 -17.65
CA ASP A 133 -3.47 -5.20 -18.05
C ASP A 133 -2.84 -6.48 -17.49
N ILE A 134 -3.11 -6.80 -16.22
CA ILE A 134 -2.56 -7.99 -15.58
C ILE A 134 -3.18 -9.27 -16.17
N GLU A 135 -4.47 -9.26 -16.53
CA GLU A 135 -5.12 -10.36 -17.27
C GLU A 135 -4.50 -10.58 -18.65
N ALA A 136 -4.12 -9.51 -19.35
CA ALA A 136 -3.38 -9.62 -20.61
C ALA A 136 -1.99 -10.24 -20.39
N ILE A 137 -1.27 -9.83 -19.34
CA ILE A 137 0.01 -10.45 -18.96
C ILE A 137 -0.17 -11.95 -18.70
N ASP A 138 -1.17 -12.35 -17.90
CA ASP A 138 -1.44 -13.77 -17.62
C ASP A 138 -1.75 -14.59 -18.88
N THR A 139 -2.32 -13.94 -19.91
CA THR A 139 -2.71 -14.58 -21.17
C THR A 139 -1.53 -14.72 -22.13
N TYR A 140 -0.72 -13.67 -22.26
CA TYR A 140 0.29 -13.55 -23.32
C TYR A 140 1.72 -13.75 -22.84
N ALA A 141 2.02 -13.51 -21.55
CA ALA A 141 3.37 -13.63 -21.04
C ALA A 141 3.81 -15.09 -21.00
N LYS A 142 4.88 -15.38 -21.74
CA LYS A 142 5.57 -16.68 -21.69
C LYS A 142 6.99 -16.46 -21.21
N GLN A 143 7.41 -17.25 -20.22
CA GLN A 143 8.72 -17.09 -19.56
C GLN A 143 9.91 -17.36 -20.50
N ASP A 144 9.70 -18.05 -21.62
CA ASP A 144 10.71 -18.33 -22.65
C ASP A 144 10.92 -17.15 -23.61
N MET A 145 10.09 -16.11 -23.53
CA MET A 145 10.21 -14.92 -24.36
C MET A 145 11.09 -13.86 -23.67
N GLN A 146 12.24 -13.58 -24.29
CA GLN A 146 13.25 -12.64 -23.76
C GLN A 146 12.69 -11.26 -23.40
N LEU A 147 11.76 -10.73 -24.19
CA LEU A 147 11.17 -9.40 -23.93
C LEU A 147 10.29 -9.38 -22.68
N TRP A 148 9.54 -10.46 -22.43
CA TRP A 148 8.75 -10.61 -21.20
C TRP A 148 9.67 -10.74 -19.99
N GLU A 149 10.75 -11.53 -20.08
CA GLU A 149 11.74 -11.60 -19.02
C GLU A 149 12.36 -10.23 -18.70
N LYS A 150 12.68 -9.44 -19.74
CA LYS A 150 13.19 -8.07 -19.56
C LYS A 150 12.17 -7.15 -18.90
N LEU A 151 10.91 -7.19 -19.35
CA LEU A 151 9.84 -6.43 -18.72
C LEU A 151 9.72 -6.75 -17.23
N PHE A 152 9.68 -8.04 -16.88
CA PHE A 152 9.59 -8.45 -15.48
C PHE A 152 10.75 -7.94 -14.63
N ARG A 153 11.97 -7.85 -15.17
CA ARG A 153 13.10 -7.23 -14.47
C ARG A 153 12.93 -5.73 -14.26
N TYR A 154 12.30 -5.01 -15.20
CA TYR A 154 12.00 -3.57 -15.03
C TYR A 154 10.86 -3.32 -14.04
N MET A 155 9.92 -4.26 -13.93
CA MET A 155 8.82 -4.21 -12.97
C MET A 155 9.24 -4.59 -11.55
N ASP A 156 10.35 -5.32 -11.38
CA ASP A 156 10.79 -5.83 -10.07
C ASP A 156 11.32 -4.70 -9.18
N ASN A 157 10.40 -4.09 -8.47
CA ASN A 157 10.65 -3.10 -7.43
C ASN A 157 10.24 -3.62 -6.04
N ILE A 158 10.21 -4.95 -5.86
CA ILE A 158 9.80 -5.57 -4.61
C ILE A 158 10.85 -5.28 -3.53
N PRO A 159 10.46 -4.74 -2.36
CA PRO A 159 11.40 -4.49 -1.27
C PRO A 159 12.17 -5.73 -0.86
N GLN A 160 13.47 -5.54 -0.58
CA GLN A 160 14.30 -6.62 -0.07
C GLN A 160 13.83 -7.08 1.30
N LYS A 161 13.85 -8.39 1.51
CA LYS A 161 13.63 -8.99 2.82
C LYS A 161 14.82 -8.65 3.71
N MET A 162 14.56 -7.92 4.78
CA MET A 162 15.58 -7.59 5.78
C MET A 162 15.42 -8.45 7.03
N GLU A 163 16.52 -8.62 7.75
CA GLU A 163 16.52 -9.14 9.11
C GLU A 163 15.86 -8.12 10.04
N LEU A 164 14.94 -8.59 10.88
CA LEU A 164 14.20 -7.74 11.80
C LEU A 164 14.93 -7.70 13.14
N ASN A 165 15.18 -6.50 13.67
CA ASN A 165 15.98 -6.31 14.86
C ASN A 165 15.19 -5.60 15.97
N THR A 166 14.97 -6.29 17.08
CA THR A 166 14.26 -5.73 18.25
C THR A 166 15.01 -4.59 18.94
N LYS A 167 16.32 -4.44 18.72
CA LYS A 167 17.11 -3.30 19.25
C LYS A 167 16.87 -2.01 18.48
N GLU A 168 16.45 -2.09 17.22
CA GLU A 168 16.16 -0.94 16.34
C GLU A 168 14.67 -0.92 16.02
N MET A 169 13.84 -0.88 17.07
CA MET A 169 12.41 -1.11 16.94
C MET A 169 11.70 -0.07 16.07
N GLU A 170 12.11 1.21 16.12
CA GLU A 170 11.53 2.27 15.28
C GLU A 170 11.75 1.98 13.79
N THR A 171 13.01 1.82 13.37
CA THR A 171 13.38 1.48 11.99
C THR A 171 12.73 0.16 11.54
N THR A 172 12.72 -0.86 12.41
CA THR A 172 12.13 -2.16 12.12
C THR A 172 10.62 -2.06 11.91
N ASN A 173 9.93 -1.31 12.79
CA ASN A 173 8.50 -1.05 12.69
C ASN A 173 8.15 -0.33 11.38
N ASP A 174 8.87 0.74 11.06
CA ASP A 174 8.54 1.56 9.90
C ASP A 174 8.75 0.79 8.60
N LYS A 175 9.81 -0.03 8.53
CA LYS A 175 10.03 -0.97 7.41
C LYS A 175 8.92 -2.01 7.29
N LEU A 176 8.46 -2.60 8.41
CA LEU A 176 7.35 -3.55 8.39
C LEU A 176 6.08 -2.90 7.86
N CYS A 177 5.71 -1.73 8.37
CA CYS A 177 4.55 -0.97 7.89
C CYS A 177 4.68 -0.64 6.39
N GLN A 178 5.82 -0.14 5.95
CA GLN A 178 6.08 0.18 4.54
C GLN A 178 5.98 -1.04 3.62
N ASN A 179 6.50 -2.19 4.05
CA ASN A 179 6.45 -3.42 3.26
C ASN A 179 5.03 -4.00 3.21
N PHE A 180 4.25 -3.93 4.31
CA PHE A 180 2.82 -4.28 4.27
C PHE A 180 2.05 -3.35 3.34
N GLU A 181 2.28 -2.04 3.42
CA GLU A 181 1.68 -1.05 2.52
C GLU A 181 2.04 -1.32 1.06
N TYR A 182 3.30 -1.67 0.78
CA TYR A 182 3.74 -2.08 -0.54
C TYR A 182 2.94 -3.29 -1.05
N CYS A 183 2.81 -4.35 -0.25
CA CYS A 183 1.99 -5.51 -0.59
C CYS A 183 0.53 -5.11 -0.88
N PHE A 184 -0.04 -4.17 -0.12
CA PHE A 184 -1.39 -3.69 -0.38
C PHE A 184 -1.51 -2.90 -1.69
N ARG A 185 -0.51 -2.07 -2.02
CA ARG A 185 -0.48 -1.36 -3.32
C ARG A 185 -0.35 -2.32 -4.49
N CYS A 186 0.21 -3.51 -4.28
CA CYS A 186 0.36 -4.56 -5.29
C CYS A 186 -0.75 -5.62 -5.24
N SER A 187 -1.88 -5.37 -4.57
CA SER A 187 -2.86 -6.42 -4.25
C SER A 187 -3.42 -7.21 -5.43
N ILE A 188 -3.56 -6.61 -6.62
CA ILE A 188 -4.10 -7.30 -7.80
C ILE A 188 -3.14 -8.42 -8.22
N TRP A 189 -1.82 -8.18 -8.15
CA TRP A 189 -0.79 -9.17 -8.51
C TRP A 189 -0.83 -10.46 -7.68
N PHE A 190 -1.40 -10.44 -6.46
CA PHE A 190 -1.59 -11.66 -5.66
C PHE A 190 -2.66 -12.60 -6.23
N GLN A 191 -3.61 -12.07 -7.00
CA GLN A 191 -4.75 -12.83 -7.55
C GLN A 191 -4.41 -13.52 -8.89
N HIS A 192 -3.41 -13.00 -9.60
CA HIS A 192 -3.05 -13.42 -10.95
C HIS A 192 -1.93 -14.48 -10.99
N LYS A 193 -1.74 -15.12 -12.15
CA LYS A 193 -0.68 -16.13 -12.37
C LYS A 193 0.68 -15.50 -12.74
N SER A 194 0.82 -14.20 -12.54
CA SER A 194 2.05 -13.45 -12.80
C SER A 194 3.28 -14.04 -12.10
N PRO A 195 4.47 -14.02 -12.75
CA PRO A 195 5.74 -14.42 -12.12
C PRO A 195 6.05 -13.68 -10.81
N MET A 196 5.55 -12.45 -10.67
CA MET A 196 5.76 -11.58 -9.50
C MET A 196 5.04 -12.06 -8.25
N LYS A 197 3.96 -12.84 -8.41
CA LYS A 197 3.16 -13.36 -7.30
C LYS A 197 4.01 -14.14 -6.31
N SER A 198 4.94 -14.96 -6.81
CA SER A 198 5.81 -15.79 -5.97
C SER A 198 6.67 -14.95 -5.03
N GLN A 199 7.28 -13.88 -5.55
CA GLN A 199 8.14 -12.96 -4.80
C GLN A 199 7.34 -12.11 -3.81
N LEU A 200 6.16 -11.61 -4.21
CA LEU A 200 5.24 -10.88 -3.34
C LEU A 200 4.73 -11.73 -2.16
N LEU A 201 4.32 -12.97 -2.43
CA LEU A 201 3.96 -13.93 -1.37
C LEU A 201 5.16 -14.24 -0.48
N SER A 202 6.37 -14.30 -1.06
CA SER A 202 7.59 -14.51 -0.30
C SER A 202 7.90 -13.35 0.66
N LEU A 203 7.69 -12.10 0.23
CA LEU A 203 7.85 -10.92 1.07
C LEU A 203 6.80 -10.89 2.19
N LEU A 204 5.52 -11.10 1.85
CA LEU A 204 4.42 -11.16 2.82
C LEU A 204 4.67 -12.27 3.85
N GLY A 205 5.05 -13.46 3.38
CA GLY A 205 5.34 -14.60 4.22
C GLY A 205 6.52 -14.35 5.16
N HIS A 206 7.59 -13.72 4.68
CA HIS A 206 8.72 -13.33 5.52
C HIS A 206 8.29 -12.43 6.69
N MET A 207 7.47 -11.41 6.43
CA MET A 207 6.97 -10.52 7.49
C MET A 207 6.08 -11.25 8.49
N CYS A 208 5.06 -11.96 8.00
CA CYS A 208 4.10 -12.66 8.86
C CYS A 208 4.78 -13.74 9.71
N THR A 209 5.68 -14.54 9.13
CA THR A 209 6.38 -15.62 9.83
C THR A 209 7.36 -15.08 10.88
N ASN A 210 8.09 -14.00 10.59
CA ASN A 210 8.99 -13.43 11.59
C ASN A 210 8.21 -12.82 12.77
N LEU A 211 7.10 -12.12 12.49
CA LEU A 211 6.23 -11.60 13.55
C LEU A 211 5.62 -12.75 14.37
N ALA A 212 5.15 -13.81 13.73
CA ALA A 212 4.63 -14.98 14.45
C ALA A 212 5.69 -15.67 15.33
N ARG A 213 6.96 -15.67 14.90
CA ARG A 213 8.08 -16.29 15.63
C ARG A 213 8.56 -15.44 16.81
N ASP A 214 8.74 -14.13 16.62
CA ASP A 214 9.22 -13.22 17.66
C ASP A 214 8.17 -12.17 18.00
N LYS A 215 7.39 -12.48 19.03
CA LYS A 215 6.34 -11.57 19.51
C LYS A 215 6.89 -10.23 20.03
N LYS A 216 8.20 -10.11 20.31
CA LYS A 216 8.78 -8.83 20.75
C LYS A 216 8.78 -7.78 19.65
N LEU A 217 8.73 -8.19 18.38
CA LEU A 217 8.64 -7.31 17.21
C LEU A 217 7.31 -6.55 17.10
N PHE A 218 6.28 -6.97 17.85
CA PHE A 218 5.02 -6.23 17.91
C PHE A 218 5.20 -4.98 18.76
N SER A 219 5.55 -3.86 18.12
CA SER A 219 5.44 -2.55 18.74
C SER A 219 3.98 -2.13 18.90
N VAL A 220 3.69 -1.15 19.76
CA VAL A 220 2.33 -0.58 19.87
C VAL A 220 1.88 0.04 18.53
N LYS A 221 2.78 0.74 17.83
CA LYS A 221 2.50 1.34 16.51
C LYS A 221 2.17 0.27 15.47
N LEU A 222 2.91 -0.85 15.44
CA LEU A 222 2.62 -1.97 14.54
C LEU A 222 1.28 -2.61 14.88
N CYS A 223 0.97 -2.83 16.15
CA CYS A 223 -0.33 -3.36 16.56
C CYS A 223 -1.48 -2.45 16.11
N LYS A 224 -1.36 -1.12 16.24
CA LYS A 224 -2.33 -0.15 15.70
C LYS A 224 -2.46 -0.26 14.17
N PHE A 225 -1.33 -0.35 13.47
CA PHE A 225 -1.32 -0.52 12.02
C PHE A 225 -2.03 -1.81 11.60
N LEU A 226 -1.68 -2.93 12.22
CA LEU A 226 -2.26 -4.24 11.92
C LEU A 226 -3.76 -4.27 12.25
N ARG A 227 -4.19 -3.70 13.39
CA ARG A 227 -5.61 -3.57 13.74
C ARG A 227 -6.45 -2.98 12.61
N ASN A 228 -5.92 -1.99 11.91
CA ASN A 228 -6.62 -1.31 10.82
C ASN A 228 -6.48 -2.03 9.46
N ASN A 229 -5.53 -2.94 9.30
CA ASN A 229 -5.15 -3.51 7.99
C ASN A 229 -5.20 -5.05 7.91
N LEU A 230 -5.52 -5.74 8.99
CA LEU A 230 -5.50 -7.21 9.08
C LEU A 230 -6.40 -7.88 8.04
N GLN A 231 -7.60 -7.33 7.80
CA GLN A 231 -8.50 -7.83 6.75
C GLN A 231 -7.91 -7.68 5.34
N ARG A 232 -7.10 -6.64 5.10
CA ARG A 232 -6.39 -6.48 3.83
C ARG A 232 -5.31 -7.54 3.68
N ILE A 233 -4.61 -7.90 4.75
CA ILE A 233 -3.64 -9.01 4.76
C ILE A 233 -4.35 -10.32 4.39
N HIS A 234 -5.49 -10.63 5.01
CA HIS A 234 -6.30 -11.80 4.65
C HIS A 234 -6.71 -11.80 3.17
N GLY A 235 -7.08 -10.63 2.63
CA GLY A 235 -7.41 -10.47 1.20
C GLY A 235 -6.25 -10.75 0.23
N LEU A 236 -4.99 -10.70 0.68
CA LEU A 236 -3.81 -11.05 -0.12
C LEU A 236 -3.52 -12.56 -0.15
N LEU A 237 -4.12 -13.34 0.76
CA LEU A 237 -3.89 -14.77 0.90
C LEU A 237 -4.66 -15.58 -0.15
N VAL A 238 -4.24 -15.49 -1.41
CA VAL A 238 -4.82 -16.26 -2.51
C VAL A 238 -4.12 -17.62 -2.60
N SER A 239 -4.79 -18.67 -2.10
CA SER A 239 -4.25 -20.04 -1.99
C SER A 239 -2.92 -20.11 -1.21
N PRO A 240 -2.87 -19.59 0.03
CA PRO A 240 -1.64 -19.53 0.81
C PRO A 240 -1.25 -20.94 1.30
N SER A 241 0.03 -21.11 1.61
CA SER A 241 0.50 -22.29 2.32
C SER A 241 -0.09 -22.36 3.73
N THR A 242 -0.12 -23.56 4.31
CA THR A 242 -0.63 -23.78 5.67
C THR A 242 0.16 -22.97 6.70
N GLU A 243 1.48 -22.87 6.53
CA GLU A 243 2.39 -22.12 7.40
C GLU A 243 2.08 -20.62 7.37
N LEU A 244 1.78 -20.07 6.20
CA LEU A 244 1.41 -18.66 6.06
C LEU A 244 0.06 -18.38 6.73
N LYS A 245 -0.93 -19.28 6.57
CA LYS A 245 -2.22 -19.17 7.28
C LYS A 245 -2.02 -19.15 8.79
N GLN A 246 -1.20 -20.05 9.32
CA GLN A 246 -0.89 -20.11 10.76
C GLN A 246 -0.15 -18.85 11.24
N SER A 247 0.78 -18.34 10.43
CA SER A 247 1.49 -17.09 10.74
C SER A 247 0.51 -15.92 10.84
N VAL A 248 -0.40 -15.78 9.87
CA VAL A 248 -1.43 -14.72 9.90
C VAL A 248 -2.42 -14.89 11.05
N ALA A 249 -2.81 -16.13 11.39
CA ALA A 249 -3.64 -16.39 12.57
C ALA A 249 -2.96 -15.95 13.89
N SER A 250 -1.62 -16.04 13.96
CA SER A 250 -0.85 -15.52 15.11
C SER A 250 -0.89 -14.00 15.19
N LEU A 251 -0.90 -13.32 14.03
CA LEU A 251 -1.11 -11.87 13.96
C LEU A 251 -2.55 -11.51 14.42
N ASP A 252 -3.56 -12.27 14.01
CA ASP A 252 -4.95 -12.08 14.45
C ASP A 252 -5.05 -12.11 15.98
N GLN A 253 -4.44 -13.12 16.60
CA GLN A 253 -4.40 -13.24 18.07
C GLN A 253 -3.71 -12.03 18.72
N MET A 254 -2.55 -11.61 18.21
CA MET A 254 -1.82 -10.46 18.76
C MET A 254 -2.60 -9.16 18.64
N VAL A 255 -3.30 -8.94 17.53
CA VAL A 255 -4.17 -7.78 17.33
C VAL A 255 -5.37 -7.81 18.29
N GLN A 256 -5.98 -8.97 18.53
CA GLN A 256 -7.06 -9.11 19.51
C GLN A 256 -6.59 -8.83 20.94
N GLU A 257 -5.43 -9.37 21.32
CA GLU A 257 -4.82 -9.07 22.63
C GLU A 257 -4.53 -7.57 22.79
N TYR A 258 -4.03 -6.93 21.73
CA TYR A 258 -3.80 -5.49 21.72
C TYR A 258 -5.10 -4.68 21.81
N ASP A 259 -6.16 -5.07 21.10
CA ASP A 259 -7.45 -4.38 21.14
C ASP A 259 -8.09 -4.43 22.53
N GLN A 260 -8.03 -5.58 23.21
CA GLN A 260 -8.46 -5.71 24.60
C GLN A 260 -7.64 -4.83 25.54
N PHE A 261 -6.31 -4.88 25.41
CA PHE A 261 -5.39 -4.03 26.17
C PHE A 261 -5.70 -2.54 25.96
N SER A 262 -5.80 -2.09 24.70
CA SER A 262 -6.07 -0.69 24.37
C SER A 262 -7.39 -0.22 24.97
N LYS A 263 -8.48 -1.00 24.82
CA LYS A 263 -9.79 -0.66 25.38
C LYS A 263 -9.75 -0.50 26.90
N LEU A 264 -9.01 -1.37 27.59
CA LEU A 264 -8.87 -1.30 29.04
C LEU A 264 -8.13 -0.04 29.47
N ILE A 265 -7.00 0.26 28.82
CA ILE A 265 -6.22 1.48 29.08
C ILE A 265 -7.02 2.74 28.74
N ASP A 266 -7.77 2.76 27.63
CA ASP A 266 -8.58 3.89 27.21
C ASP A 266 -9.72 4.17 28.20
N LYS A 267 -10.36 3.13 28.75
CA LYS A 267 -11.37 3.28 29.82
C LYS A 267 -10.77 3.85 31.09
N PHE A 268 -9.63 3.29 31.53
CA PHE A 268 -8.91 3.79 32.69
C PHE A 268 -8.57 5.27 32.55
N ASP A 269 -8.04 5.66 31.39
CA ASP A 269 -7.70 7.05 31.15
C ASP A 269 -8.91 7.98 31.14
N GLN A 270 -10.02 7.57 30.53
CA GLN A 270 -11.25 8.37 30.54
C GLN A 270 -11.74 8.61 31.97
N ILE A 271 -11.80 7.56 32.78
CA ILE A 271 -12.22 7.64 34.18
C ILE A 271 -11.31 8.59 34.99
N ARG A 272 -9.99 8.50 34.79
CA ARG A 272 -9.01 9.39 35.41
C ARG A 272 -9.18 10.84 34.94
N CYS A 273 -9.21 11.09 33.62
CA CYS A 273 -9.32 12.43 33.03
C CYS A 273 -10.63 13.14 33.37
N LYS A 274 -11.71 12.38 33.63
CA LYS A 274 -13.00 12.92 34.07
C LYS A 274 -13.07 13.22 35.57
N GLY A 275 -11.99 12.97 36.32
CA GLY A 275 -11.91 13.27 37.76
C GLY A 275 -12.65 12.28 38.65
N TYR A 276 -12.99 11.09 38.14
CA TYR A 276 -13.62 10.04 38.94
C TYR A 276 -12.62 9.29 39.84
N LEU A 277 -11.33 9.30 39.46
CA LEU A 277 -10.24 8.81 40.31
C LEU A 277 -9.53 9.98 40.97
N ILE A 278 -9.09 9.76 42.21
CA ILE A 278 -8.17 10.65 42.89
C ILE A 278 -6.80 10.00 43.04
N ASP A 279 -5.77 10.80 43.35
CA ASP A 279 -4.39 10.32 43.47
C ASP A 279 -4.19 9.19 44.48
N GLN A 280 -5.07 9.10 45.48
CA GLN A 280 -5.08 8.05 46.49
C GLN A 280 -5.61 6.70 45.95
N ASP A 281 -6.39 6.71 44.86
CA ASP A 281 -6.84 5.48 44.19
C ASP A 281 -5.73 4.83 43.34
N LEU A 282 -4.66 5.56 43.03
CA LEU A 282 -3.63 5.11 42.11
C LEU A 282 -2.37 4.67 42.86
N SER A 283 -1.90 3.45 42.58
CA SER A 283 -0.54 3.04 42.93
C SER A 283 0.49 3.89 42.18
N THR A 284 1.73 3.92 42.65
CA THR A 284 2.84 4.58 41.93
C THR A 284 2.97 4.04 40.51
N THR A 285 2.85 2.73 40.30
CA THR A 285 2.96 2.09 38.98
C THR A 285 1.79 2.44 38.06
N LEU A 286 0.56 2.58 38.56
CA LEU A 286 -0.59 3.08 37.78
C LEU A 286 -0.44 4.54 37.37
N LYS A 287 0.19 5.38 38.21
CA LYS A 287 0.52 6.78 37.86
C LYS A 287 1.53 6.81 36.73
N THR A 288 2.62 6.04 36.86
CA THR A 288 3.63 5.89 35.80
C THR A 288 3.01 5.36 34.51
N LEU A 289 2.14 4.35 34.58
CA LEU A 289 1.40 3.84 33.42
C LEU A 289 0.62 4.96 32.71
N ALA A 290 -0.11 5.77 33.47
CA ALA A 290 -0.94 6.85 32.93
C ALA A 290 -0.08 7.92 32.23
N GLU A 291 1.10 8.20 32.78
CA GLU A 291 2.06 9.16 32.25
C GLU A 291 2.77 8.61 31.01
N GLU A 292 3.34 7.42 31.06
CA GLU A 292 4.23 6.90 30.00
C GLU A 292 3.52 6.47 28.72
N ARG A 293 2.20 6.22 28.75
CA ARG A 293 1.50 5.57 27.64
C ARG A 293 1.67 6.21 26.26
N HIS A 294 1.91 7.52 26.21
CA HIS A 294 2.08 8.26 24.96
C HIS A 294 3.46 8.04 24.34
N THR A 295 4.41 7.46 25.07
CA THR A 295 5.78 7.16 24.64
C THR A 295 5.94 5.73 24.11
N TRP A 296 4.88 4.92 24.17
CA TRP A 296 4.96 3.48 23.90
C TRP A 296 4.98 3.09 22.42
N GLU A 297 4.84 4.04 21.48
CA GLU A 297 4.62 3.73 20.06
C GLU A 297 5.61 2.71 19.50
N TYR A 298 6.90 2.88 19.81
CA TYR A 298 7.96 1.98 19.37
C TYR A 298 8.44 0.99 20.42
N GLN A 299 7.74 0.90 21.57
CA GLN A 299 8.04 -0.09 22.58
C GLN A 299 7.33 -1.40 22.26
N SER A 300 7.93 -2.53 22.65
CA SER A 300 7.34 -3.84 22.46
C SER A 300 6.06 -3.98 23.30
N PHE A 301 4.94 -4.24 22.63
CA PHE A 301 3.64 -4.44 23.27
C PHE A 301 3.68 -5.56 24.30
N VAL A 302 4.36 -6.67 24.00
CA VAL A 302 4.49 -7.80 24.93
C VAL A 302 5.26 -7.41 26.18
N GLN A 303 6.32 -6.60 26.05
CA GLN A 303 7.09 -6.14 27.20
C GLN A 303 6.28 -5.16 28.07
N ILE A 304 5.54 -4.23 27.46
CA ILE A 304 4.64 -3.32 28.19
C ILE A 304 3.60 -4.13 28.98
N LYS A 305 2.96 -5.11 28.32
CA LYS A 305 1.96 -5.97 28.98
C LYS A 305 2.55 -6.75 30.16
N GLN A 306 3.80 -7.19 30.05
CA GLN A 306 4.52 -7.87 31.14
C GLN A 306 4.89 -6.90 32.28
N GLN A 307 5.42 -5.73 31.95
CA GLN A 307 5.80 -4.69 32.92
C GLN A 307 4.62 -4.26 33.79
N TYR A 308 3.45 -4.10 33.18
CA TYR A 308 2.24 -3.63 33.86
C TYR A 308 1.24 -4.75 34.19
N ALA A 309 1.67 -6.01 34.23
CA ALA A 309 0.75 -7.16 34.37
C ALA A 309 -0.16 -7.08 35.61
N GLN A 310 0.37 -6.66 36.75
CA GLN A 310 -0.41 -6.50 37.99
C GLN A 310 -1.42 -5.36 37.89
N ASP A 311 -1.00 -4.21 37.36
CA ASP A 311 -1.87 -3.05 37.17
C ASP A 311 -3.00 -3.37 36.17
N LEU A 312 -2.68 -4.07 35.08
CA LEU A 312 -3.68 -4.52 34.11
C LEU A 312 -4.71 -5.47 34.73
N GLN A 313 -4.31 -6.33 35.67
CA GLN A 313 -5.24 -7.20 36.39
C GLN A 313 -6.19 -6.38 37.28
N ILE A 314 -5.68 -5.34 37.95
CA ILE A 314 -6.51 -4.41 38.74
C ILE A 314 -7.49 -3.68 37.83
N LEU A 315 -7.02 -3.12 36.71
CA LEU A 315 -7.87 -2.43 35.75
C LEU A 315 -8.95 -3.35 35.19
N ALA A 316 -8.62 -4.59 34.88
CA ALA A 316 -9.59 -5.58 34.39
C ALA A 316 -10.69 -5.87 35.42
N HIS A 317 -10.35 -5.95 36.71
CA HIS A 317 -11.34 -6.12 37.78
C HIS A 317 -12.27 -4.90 37.90
N MET A 318 -11.77 -3.71 37.59
CA MET A 318 -12.54 -2.46 37.63
C MET A 318 -13.30 -2.16 36.33
N GLU A 319 -13.10 -2.94 35.28
CA GLU A 319 -13.59 -2.61 33.92
C GLU A 319 -15.12 -2.42 33.87
N TYR A 320 -15.87 -3.26 34.57
CA TYR A 320 -17.33 -3.16 34.63
C TYR A 320 -17.79 -1.86 35.29
N SER A 321 -17.30 -1.58 36.50
CA SER A 321 -17.65 -0.38 37.27
C SER A 321 -17.26 0.90 36.52
N MET A 322 -16.05 0.93 35.94
CA MET A 322 -15.61 2.01 35.07
C MET A 322 -16.56 2.20 33.88
N GLY A 323 -17.01 1.10 33.25
CA GLY A 323 -17.95 1.14 32.14
C GLY A 323 -19.31 1.76 32.51
N ILE A 324 -19.85 1.43 33.68
CA ILE A 324 -21.12 2.00 34.17
C ILE A 324 -20.97 3.50 34.49
N VAL A 325 -19.88 3.90 35.15
CA VAL A 325 -19.65 5.32 35.46
C VAL A 325 -19.53 6.13 34.18
N LEU A 326 -18.78 5.64 33.19
CA LEU A 326 -18.65 6.32 31.90
C LEU A 326 -19.97 6.38 31.11
N SER A 327 -20.82 5.36 31.18
CA SER A 327 -22.11 5.39 30.47
C SER A 327 -23.12 6.36 31.11
N LEU A 328 -23.00 6.60 32.41
CA LEU A 328 -23.85 7.54 33.16
C LEU A 328 -23.25 8.94 33.28
N GLN A 329 -22.07 9.20 32.72
CA GLN A 329 -21.34 10.47 32.91
C GLN A 329 -22.11 11.72 32.44
N SER A 330 -23.04 11.58 31.49
CA SER A 330 -23.86 12.67 30.97
C SER A 330 -25.09 12.97 31.82
N SER A 331 -25.42 12.10 32.78
CA SER A 331 -26.56 12.30 33.67
C SER A 331 -26.19 13.29 34.78
N PHE A 332 -26.86 14.44 34.80
CA PHE A 332 -26.71 15.44 35.86
C PHE A 332 -27.00 14.83 37.25
N VAL A 333 -28.10 14.07 37.35
CA VAL A 333 -28.52 13.42 38.59
C VAL A 333 -27.48 12.42 39.08
N PHE A 334 -26.92 11.60 38.18
CA PHE A 334 -25.86 10.67 38.55
C PHE A 334 -24.60 11.40 38.99
N GLY A 335 -24.25 12.52 38.33
CA GLY A 335 -23.13 13.37 38.73
C GLY A 335 -23.27 13.91 40.15
N GLU A 336 -24.47 14.38 40.53
CA GLU A 336 -24.74 14.84 41.90
C GLU A 336 -24.64 13.72 42.93
N ILE A 337 -25.19 12.54 42.61
CA ILE A 337 -25.10 11.35 43.46
C ILE A 337 -23.63 10.97 43.66
N TRP A 338 -22.89 10.86 42.55
CA TRP A 338 -21.48 10.52 42.57
C TRP A 338 -20.68 11.49 43.43
N SER A 339 -20.84 12.79 43.23
CA SER A 339 -20.10 13.80 44.00
C SER A 339 -20.35 13.63 45.50
N LYS A 340 -21.62 13.48 45.92
CA LYS A 340 -21.99 13.32 47.32
C LYS A 340 -21.40 12.04 47.94
N CYS A 341 -21.42 10.93 47.23
CA CYS A 341 -20.82 9.67 47.70
C CYS A 341 -19.30 9.73 47.73
N ASN A 342 -18.68 10.24 46.67
CA ASN A 342 -17.23 10.37 46.57
C ASN A 342 -16.65 11.25 47.69
N ASP A 343 -17.29 12.38 48.01
CA ASP A 343 -16.82 13.27 49.08
C ASP A 343 -16.91 12.61 50.47
N LYS A 344 -17.94 11.79 50.71
CA LYS A 344 -18.03 10.97 51.94
C LYS A 344 -16.91 9.93 52.00
N CYS A 345 -16.63 9.25 50.88
CA CYS A 345 -15.57 8.25 50.81
C CYS A 345 -14.17 8.87 50.98
N LYS A 346 -13.95 10.10 50.48
CA LYS A 346 -12.72 10.86 50.71
C LYS A 346 -12.54 11.26 52.17
N ALA A 347 -13.60 11.75 52.81
CA ALA A 347 -13.53 12.14 54.22
C ALA A 347 -13.19 10.94 55.12
N SER A 348 -13.74 9.75 54.82
CA SER A 348 -13.44 8.53 55.55
C SER A 348 -12.09 7.90 55.16
N SER A 349 -11.57 8.16 53.96
CA SER A 349 -10.30 7.61 53.49
C SER A 349 -9.08 8.25 54.15
N LEU A 350 -9.17 9.51 54.55
CA LEU A 350 -8.10 10.24 55.23
C LEU A 350 -7.70 9.64 56.60
N LEU A 351 -8.52 8.73 57.14
CA LEU A 351 -8.31 8.10 58.45
C LEU A 351 -7.64 6.71 58.37
N SER A 352 -7.22 6.25 57.19
CA SER A 352 -6.75 4.88 56.95
C SER A 352 -5.40 4.84 56.22
N GLU A 353 -4.34 4.39 56.90
CA GLU A 353 -2.93 4.49 56.43
C GLU A 353 -2.48 3.46 55.38
N ALA A 354 -3.35 2.53 54.94
CA ALA A 354 -3.00 1.57 53.88
C ALA A 354 -4.22 1.21 53.03
N LYS A 355 -4.49 2.01 51.99
CA LYS A 355 -5.57 1.72 51.04
C LYS A 355 -5.04 1.07 49.77
N LYS A 356 -5.75 0.01 49.34
CA LYS A 356 -5.53 -0.68 48.06
C LYS A 356 -5.89 0.26 46.89
N PRO A 357 -5.25 0.11 45.71
CA PRO A 357 -5.65 0.85 44.51
C PRO A 357 -7.16 0.72 44.24
N PHE A 358 -7.77 1.77 43.74
CA PHE A 358 -9.22 1.91 43.45
C PHE A 358 -10.16 1.79 44.65
N SER A 359 -9.67 1.70 45.89
CA SER A 359 -10.56 1.47 47.04
C SER A 359 -11.58 2.58 47.29
N ILE A 360 -11.26 3.85 46.99
CA ILE A 360 -12.20 4.97 47.15
C ILE A 360 -13.17 4.98 45.99
N PHE A 361 -12.67 4.81 44.77
CA PHE A 361 -13.49 4.64 43.58
C PHE A 361 -14.53 3.52 43.73
N SER A 362 -14.12 2.32 44.19
CA SER A 362 -15.02 1.18 44.37
C SER A 362 -16.10 1.48 45.41
N GLN A 363 -15.75 2.11 46.54
CA GLN A 363 -16.73 2.49 47.57
C GLN A 363 -17.72 3.53 47.02
N ALA A 364 -17.22 4.58 46.36
CA ALA A 364 -18.04 5.61 45.76
C ALA A 364 -18.98 5.03 44.69
N PHE A 365 -18.48 4.09 43.88
CA PHE A 365 -19.27 3.38 42.87
C PHE A 365 -20.42 2.59 43.48
N GLU A 366 -20.16 1.72 44.45
CA GLU A 366 -21.18 0.89 45.08
C GLU A 366 -22.28 1.75 45.74
N GLU A 367 -21.89 2.79 46.48
CA GLU A 367 -22.87 3.69 47.10
C GLU A 367 -23.68 4.46 46.05
N SER A 368 -23.02 5.02 45.03
CA SER A 368 -23.68 5.79 43.99
C SER A 368 -24.63 4.93 43.18
N LYS A 369 -24.22 3.70 42.84
CA LYS A 369 -25.02 2.74 42.10
C LYS A 369 -26.26 2.33 42.89
N ARG A 370 -26.12 2.06 44.19
CA ARG A 370 -27.26 1.77 45.08
C ARG A 370 -28.26 2.92 45.14
N VAL A 371 -27.79 4.18 45.21
CA VAL A 371 -28.69 5.35 45.23
C VAL A 371 -29.37 5.51 43.87
N TRP A 372 -28.62 5.40 42.78
CA TRP A 372 -29.12 5.50 41.41
C TRP A 372 -30.22 4.46 41.12
N ASP A 373 -30.00 3.19 41.50
CA ASP A 373 -30.97 2.11 41.26
C ASP A 373 -32.26 2.23 42.09
N ASN A 374 -32.25 3.05 43.15
CA ASN A 374 -33.42 3.37 43.96
C ASN A 374 -34.04 4.73 43.62
N TYR A 375 -33.44 5.52 42.73
CA TYR A 375 -33.94 6.85 42.36
C TYR A 375 -35.19 6.78 41.46
N GLY A 376 -35.36 5.70 40.69
CA GLY A 376 -36.49 5.45 39.80
C GLY A 376 -37.55 4.49 40.33
N LYS A 377 -37.45 4.09 41.61
CA LYS A 377 -38.49 3.37 42.35
C LYS A 377 -39.22 4.35 43.23
#